data_AF-A0AAV4IBM3-F1
#
_entry.id   AF-A0AAV4IBM3-F1
#
_cell.length_a   1.000
_cell.length_b   1.000
_cell.length_c   1.000
_cell.angle_alpha   90.00
_cell.angle_beta   90.00
_cell.angle_gamma   90.00
#
_symmetry.space_group_name_H-M   'P 1'
#
loop_
_entity.id
_entity.type
_entity.pdbx_description
1 polymer ?
#
loop_
_entity_poly.entity_id
_entity_poly.type
_entity_poly.pdbx_seq_one_letter_code
_entity_poly.pdbx_strand_id
1 'polypeptide(L)'
;MATFTPELDSSMTACEAPVRRHTSLPLPKQFDGTSELWPRWRARFQRFRLRSGLSEKPDSKQVGTLLYSMGQQHSLLSGSACSRLGLVARLHSLTPEKPDFRKELPNLFGGLGKLNDSYTIKLRPNVQLFSIFTPRKIAHPLLDKVKAEIKRMLDDDVITPVEEPTEWCSGIVVVPKATPQYGSAWTSRLSTRQY
;
A
#
# COMPACT_ATOMS: atom_id res chain seq x y z
N MET A 1 82.57 54.80 -2.09
CA MET A 1 82.13 55.93 -1.24
C MET A 1 80.61 55.98 -1.27
N ALA A 2 79.98 56.08 -0.09
CA ALA A 2 78.58 56.45 0.19
C ALA A 2 77.45 55.59 -0.44
N THR A 3 76.83 54.65 0.30
CA THR A 3 75.61 54.78 1.15
C THR A 3 74.33 55.17 0.42
N PHE A 4 73.35 54.25 0.36
CA PHE A 4 71.98 54.45 0.89
C PHE A 4 71.21 53.11 0.96
N THR A 5 70.74 52.76 2.15
CA THR A 5 69.64 51.81 2.44
C THR A 5 68.56 52.62 3.18
N PRO A 6 67.33 52.14 3.41
CA PRO A 6 66.44 51.24 2.64
C PRO A 6 65.04 51.91 2.43
N GLU A 7 64.15 51.33 1.64
CA GLU A 7 62.72 51.66 1.73
C GLU A 7 61.92 50.42 2.14
N LEU A 8 61.16 50.61 3.21
CA LEU A 8 60.34 49.66 3.91
C LEU A 8 58.92 49.82 3.35
N ASP A 9 58.37 48.81 2.69
CA ASP A 9 56.92 48.62 2.75
C ASP A 9 56.59 47.15 3.00
N SER A 10 56.44 46.88 4.29
CA SER A 10 55.87 45.67 4.83
C SER A 10 54.35 45.76 4.65
N SER A 11 53.85 45.34 3.49
CA SER A 11 52.42 45.15 3.25
C SER A 11 51.90 43.94 4.04
N MET A 12 51.72 44.14 5.34
CA MET A 12 50.97 43.26 6.21
C MET A 12 49.51 43.24 5.76
N THR A 13 49.05 42.04 5.45
CA THR A 13 47.68 41.61 5.34
C THR A 13 46.76 42.27 6.38
N ALA A 14 45.84 43.10 5.90
CA ALA A 14 44.56 43.36 6.56
C ALA A 14 43.45 43.14 5.53
N CYS A 15 42.91 41.92 5.48
CA CYS A 15 41.62 41.69 4.84
C CYS A 15 40.57 42.43 5.68
N GLU A 16 40.33 43.69 5.33
CA GLU A 16 39.27 44.49 5.92
C GLU A 16 37.93 43.88 5.47
N ALA A 17 37.30 43.13 6.38
CA ALA A 17 35.99 42.55 6.15
C ALA A 17 35.00 43.70 5.88
N PRO A 18 34.18 43.63 4.81
CA PRO A 18 33.27 44.72 4.49
C PRO A 18 32.30 44.94 5.67
N VAL A 19 32.38 46.13 6.26
CA VAL A 19 31.51 46.63 7.32
C VAL A 19 30.06 46.54 6.84
N ARG A 20 29.37 45.46 7.22
CA ARG A 20 27.96 45.29 6.94
C ARG A 20 27.20 46.29 7.79
N ARG A 21 26.79 47.40 7.16
CA ARG A 21 25.79 48.29 7.73
C ARG A 21 24.55 47.44 8.01
N HIS A 22 24.29 47.17 9.29
CA HIS A 22 23.06 46.54 9.75
C HIS A 22 21.90 47.50 9.45
N THR A 23 21.44 47.51 8.21
CA THR A 23 20.20 48.17 7.83
C THR A 23 19.08 47.28 8.35
N SER A 24 18.46 47.68 9.45
CA SER A 24 17.23 47.09 9.95
C SER A 24 16.11 47.42 8.95
N LEU A 25 16.04 46.65 7.87
CA LEU A 25 14.91 46.72 6.97
C LEU A 25 13.68 46.20 7.71
N PRO A 26 12.55 46.93 7.68
CA PRO A 26 11.33 46.44 8.28
C PRO A 26 10.92 45.15 7.57
N LEU A 27 10.40 44.19 8.34
CA LEU A 27 9.87 42.97 7.76
C LEU A 27 8.81 43.32 6.71
N PRO A 28 8.80 42.63 5.55
CA PRO A 28 7.77 42.81 4.56
C PRO A 28 6.38 42.65 5.18
N LYS A 29 5.40 43.47 4.75
CA LYS A 29 4.00 43.31 5.14
C LYS A 29 3.55 41.86 4.91
N GLN A 30 2.75 41.34 5.84
CA GLN A 30 2.21 39.98 5.75
C GLN A 30 1.49 39.78 4.41
N PHE A 31 1.62 38.58 3.85
CA PHE A 31 0.92 38.22 2.62
C PHE A 31 -0.57 38.07 2.91
N ASP A 32 -1.41 38.69 2.08
CA ASP A 32 -2.86 38.75 2.22
C ASP A 32 -3.58 37.55 1.58
N GLY A 33 -2.84 36.57 1.06
CA GLY A 33 -3.39 35.33 0.51
C GLY A 33 -3.91 35.44 -0.94
N THR A 34 -3.88 36.63 -1.54
CA THR A 34 -4.40 36.87 -2.89
C THR A 34 -3.40 36.43 -3.95
N SER A 35 -3.80 35.45 -4.79
CA SER A 35 -2.89 34.84 -5.78
C SER A 35 -2.32 35.82 -6.82
N GLU A 36 -3.08 36.86 -7.19
CA GLU A 36 -2.66 37.87 -8.17
C GLU A 36 -1.53 38.78 -7.66
N LEU A 37 -1.45 38.96 -6.33
CA LEU A 37 -0.43 39.77 -5.68
C LEU A 37 0.85 38.97 -5.37
N TRP A 38 0.80 37.65 -5.53
CA TRP A 38 1.91 36.75 -5.22
C TRP A 38 3.21 37.05 -5.98
N PRO A 39 3.22 37.30 -7.31
CA PRO A 39 4.46 37.63 -8.01
C PRO A 39 5.11 38.91 -7.47
N ARG A 40 4.30 39.93 -7.16
CA ARG A 40 4.75 41.22 -6.61
C ARG A 40 5.26 41.06 -5.17
N TRP A 41 4.56 40.29 -4.35
CA TRP A 41 4.93 40.02 -2.97
C TRP A 41 6.20 39.15 -2.88
N ARG A 42 6.31 38.09 -3.70
CA ARG A 42 7.50 37.24 -3.83
C ARG A 42 8.72 38.06 -4.22
N ALA A 43 8.62 38.94 -5.21
CA ALA A 43 9.72 39.81 -5.62
C ALA A 43 10.16 40.76 -4.48
N ARG A 44 9.21 41.28 -3.69
CA ARG A 44 9.50 42.09 -2.49
C ARG A 44 10.23 41.30 -1.42
N PHE A 45 9.80 40.06 -1.15
CA PHE A 45 10.47 39.18 -0.19
C PHE A 45 11.87 38.77 -0.69
N GLN A 46 12.04 38.51 -1.98
CA GLN A 46 13.37 38.22 -2.56
C GLN A 46 14.33 39.40 -2.42
N ARG A 47 13.86 40.63 -2.65
CA ARG A 47 14.67 41.85 -2.41
C ARG A 47 15.05 41.99 -0.93
N PHE A 48 14.12 41.71 -0.01
CA PHE A 48 14.40 41.67 1.42
C PHE A 48 15.44 40.59 1.75
N ARG A 49 15.32 39.39 1.17
CA ARG A 49 16.24 38.26 1.42
C ARG A 49 17.68 38.60 1.03
N LEU A 50 17.86 39.24 -0.13
CA LEU A 50 19.16 39.68 -0.63
C LEU A 50 19.72 40.86 0.18
N ARG A 51 18.89 41.87 0.49
CA ARG A 51 19.36 43.11 1.13
C ARG A 51 19.60 42.98 2.63
N SER A 52 18.84 42.13 3.33
CA SER A 52 19.01 41.85 4.76
C SER A 52 20.11 40.81 5.06
N GLY A 53 20.74 40.25 4.01
CA GLY A 53 21.69 39.15 4.14
C GLY A 53 21.06 37.85 4.65
N LEU A 54 19.72 37.73 4.60
CA LEU A 54 19.02 36.49 4.98
C LEU A 54 19.40 35.33 4.05
N SER A 55 19.78 35.59 2.80
CA SER A 55 20.23 34.57 1.85
C SER A 55 21.49 33.81 2.24
N GLU A 56 22.31 34.36 3.14
CA GLU A 56 23.56 33.73 3.60
C GLU A 56 23.37 32.99 4.94
N LYS A 57 22.23 33.19 5.60
CA LYS A 57 21.91 32.52 6.86
C LYS A 57 21.54 31.05 6.58
N PRO A 58 21.64 30.15 7.57
CA PRO A 58 21.22 28.76 7.40
C PRO A 58 19.75 28.68 6.98
N ASP A 59 19.42 27.67 6.18
CA ASP A 59 18.11 27.47 5.56
C ASP A 59 16.97 27.55 6.57
N SER A 60 17.17 27.05 7.79
CA SER A 60 16.18 27.12 8.87
C SER A 60 15.76 28.55 9.21
N LYS A 61 16.70 29.51 9.21
CA LYS A 61 16.41 30.92 9.44
C LYS A 61 15.76 31.56 8.22
N GLN A 62 16.15 31.16 7.01
CA GLN A 62 15.52 31.65 5.79
C GLN A 62 14.05 31.24 5.70
N VAL A 63 13.77 29.95 5.90
CA VAL A 63 12.43 29.37 5.89
C VAL A 63 11.61 29.89 7.07
N GLY A 64 12.21 30.00 8.26
CA GLY A 64 11.54 30.55 9.44
C GLY A 64 11.10 32.00 9.25
N THR A 65 11.95 32.87 8.69
CA THR A 65 11.57 34.24 8.38
C THR A 65 10.53 34.31 7.27
N LEU A 66 10.62 33.46 6.24
CA LEU A 66 9.60 33.35 5.19
C LEU A 66 8.23 32.96 5.78
N LEU A 67 8.19 31.94 6.64
CA LEU A 67 6.96 31.48 7.27
C LEU A 67 6.38 32.56 8.20
N TYR A 68 7.22 33.23 8.98
CA TYR A 68 6.80 34.34 9.84
C TYR A 68 6.23 35.53 9.03
N SER A 69 6.85 35.87 7.90
CA SER A 69 6.36 36.92 6.99
C SER A 69 5.08 36.54 6.25
N MET A 70 4.73 35.26 6.14
CA MET A 70 3.48 34.82 5.50
C MET A 70 2.29 34.74 6.45
N GLY A 71 2.51 34.87 7.76
CA GLY A 71 1.44 34.89 8.76
C GLY A 71 0.89 33.49 9.09
N GLN A 72 0.10 33.42 10.16
CA GLN A 72 -0.36 32.16 10.77
C GLN A 72 -1.56 31.52 10.04
N GLN A 73 -2.19 32.24 9.12
CA GLN A 73 -3.55 31.92 8.63
C GLN A 73 -3.59 31.11 7.32
N HIS A 74 -2.44 30.77 6.72
CA HIS A 74 -2.42 30.15 5.40
C HIS A 74 -1.49 28.94 5.33
N SER A 75 -2.07 27.74 5.27
CA SER A 75 -1.36 26.54 4.84
C SER A 75 -0.86 26.74 3.41
N LEU A 76 0.46 26.90 3.25
CA LEU A 76 1.13 27.16 1.96
C LEU A 76 0.86 26.06 0.93
N LEU A 77 0.74 24.84 1.44
CA LEU A 77 0.41 23.63 0.70
C LEU A 77 -1.00 23.16 1.05
N SER A 78 -1.95 24.09 1.13
CA SER A 78 -3.38 23.71 1.20
C SER A 78 -3.75 22.91 -0.04
N GLY A 79 -4.77 22.04 0.06
CA GLY A 79 -5.20 21.22 -1.07
C GLY A 79 -5.48 22.04 -2.33
N SER A 80 -6.11 23.21 -2.19
CA SER A 80 -6.34 24.14 -3.30
C SER A 80 -5.05 24.76 -3.84
N ALA A 81 -4.09 25.12 -2.98
CA ALA A 81 -2.78 25.61 -3.42
C ALA A 81 -1.96 24.53 -4.15
N CYS A 82 -1.91 23.29 -3.64
CA CYS A 82 -1.23 22.18 -4.27
C CYS A 82 -1.81 21.82 -5.65
N SER A 83 -3.14 21.87 -5.80
CA SER A 83 -3.79 21.70 -7.10
C SER A 83 -3.48 22.85 -8.06
N ARG A 84 -3.51 24.12 -7.62
CA ARG A 84 -3.20 25.30 -8.46
C ARG A 84 -1.73 25.39 -8.86
N LEU A 85 -0.83 24.93 -8.00
CA LEU A 85 0.62 24.90 -8.29
C LEU A 85 1.02 23.68 -9.14
N GLY A 86 0.06 22.81 -9.51
CA GLY A 86 0.34 21.60 -10.27
C GLY A 86 1.15 20.55 -9.50
N LEU A 87 1.26 20.68 -8.18
CA LEU A 87 1.97 19.72 -7.32
C LEU A 87 1.18 18.42 -7.14
N VAL A 88 -0.15 18.52 -7.22
CA VAL A 88 -1.07 17.38 -7.12
C VAL A 88 -2.13 17.50 -8.21
N ALA A 89 -2.14 16.54 -9.14
CA ALA A 89 -3.22 16.39 -10.11
C ALA A 89 -4.30 15.47 -9.52
N ARG A 90 -5.50 16.01 -9.30
CA ARG A 90 -6.65 15.19 -8.89
C ARG A 90 -7.25 14.57 -10.14
N LEU A 91 -6.93 13.30 -10.38
CA LEU A 91 -7.52 12.52 -11.45
C LEU A 91 -8.91 12.05 -11.00
N HIS A 92 -9.96 12.64 -11.57
CA HIS A 92 -11.35 12.39 -11.16
C HIS A 92 -11.86 10.99 -11.50
N SER A 93 -11.19 10.30 -12.40
CA SER A 93 -11.43 8.91 -12.69
C SER A 93 -10.18 8.37 -13.36
N LEU A 94 -9.46 7.51 -12.65
CA LEU A 94 -8.82 6.41 -13.36
C LEU A 94 -10.00 5.54 -13.78
N THR A 95 -10.19 5.27 -15.05
CA THR A 95 -10.77 4.00 -15.44
C THR A 95 -9.64 3.00 -15.25
N PRO A 96 -9.47 2.33 -14.08
CA PRO A 96 -8.78 1.07 -14.15
C PRO A 96 -9.68 0.24 -15.05
N GLU A 97 -9.26 0.02 -16.30
CA GLU A 97 -9.71 -1.13 -17.06
C GLU A 97 -9.54 -2.30 -16.11
N LYS A 98 -10.62 -2.70 -15.43
CA LYS A 98 -10.55 -3.65 -14.34
C LYS A 98 -10.14 -4.95 -15.01
N PRO A 99 -8.89 -5.42 -14.85
CA PRO A 99 -8.45 -6.62 -15.56
C PRO A 99 -9.41 -7.73 -15.17
N ASP A 100 -10.05 -8.31 -16.19
CA ASP A 100 -10.98 -9.40 -15.98
C ASP A 100 -10.12 -10.64 -15.72
N PHE A 101 -9.66 -10.79 -14.47
CA PHE A 101 -8.77 -11.88 -14.05
C PHE A 101 -9.32 -13.26 -14.41
N ARG A 102 -10.63 -13.37 -14.62
CA ARG A 102 -11.29 -14.60 -15.06
C ARG A 102 -10.92 -14.99 -16.50
N LYS A 103 -10.66 -14.00 -17.36
CA LYS A 103 -10.16 -14.18 -18.73
C LYS A 103 -8.65 -14.33 -18.79
N GLU A 104 -7.93 -13.63 -17.91
CA GLU A 104 -6.47 -13.65 -17.87
C GLU A 104 -5.91 -14.95 -17.27
N LEU A 105 -6.63 -15.55 -16.33
CA LEU A 105 -6.23 -16.78 -15.64
C LEU A 105 -7.35 -17.84 -15.73
N PRO A 106 -7.65 -18.35 -16.94
CA PRO A 106 -8.74 -19.32 -17.14
C PRO A 106 -8.50 -20.60 -16.34
N ASN A 107 -7.23 -21.01 -16.20
CA ASN A 107 -6.83 -22.21 -15.47
C ASN A 107 -6.97 -22.08 -13.94
N LEU A 108 -6.99 -20.86 -13.39
CA LEU A 108 -7.11 -20.64 -11.94
C LEU A 108 -8.55 -20.74 -11.45
N PHE A 109 -9.51 -20.33 -12.29
CA PHE A 109 -10.93 -20.25 -11.94
C PHE A 109 -11.77 -21.40 -12.53
N GLY A 110 -11.11 -22.44 -13.06
CA GLY A 110 -11.74 -23.61 -13.66
C GLY A 110 -11.66 -24.83 -12.76
N GLY A 111 -12.80 -25.25 -12.20
CA GLY A 111 -12.93 -26.54 -11.51
C GLY A 111 -12.17 -26.64 -10.18
N LEU A 112 -11.83 -27.88 -9.80
CA LEU A 112 -11.03 -28.19 -8.63
C LEU A 112 -9.53 -28.14 -9.00
N GLY A 113 -8.73 -27.45 -8.19
CA GLY A 113 -7.27 -27.47 -8.34
C GLY A 113 -6.63 -28.65 -7.61
N LYS A 114 -5.48 -29.13 -8.11
CA LYS A 114 -4.66 -30.18 -7.47
C LYS A 114 -3.41 -29.55 -6.87
N LEU A 115 -3.15 -29.80 -5.59
CA LEU A 115 -1.88 -29.43 -4.96
C LEU A 115 -0.83 -30.49 -5.31
N ASN A 116 0.37 -30.07 -5.70
CA ASN A 116 1.42 -31.01 -6.12
C ASN A 116 2.06 -31.77 -4.95
N ASP A 117 1.98 -31.23 -3.74
CA ASP A 117 2.63 -31.81 -2.56
C ASP A 117 1.72 -32.83 -1.86
N SER A 118 2.29 -34.00 -1.54
CA SER A 118 1.60 -35.01 -0.74
C SER A 118 1.43 -34.55 0.70
N TYR A 119 0.21 -34.66 1.24
CA TYR A 119 -0.07 -34.31 2.63
C TYR A 119 -0.17 -35.56 3.52
N THR A 120 0.62 -35.62 4.58
CA THR A 120 0.54 -36.68 5.59
C THR A 120 -0.26 -36.20 6.79
N ILE A 121 -1.35 -36.90 7.11
CA ILE A 121 -2.19 -36.62 8.27
C ILE A 121 -1.43 -37.00 9.56
N LYS A 122 -1.11 -36.02 10.40
CA LYS A 122 -0.41 -36.25 11.67
C LYS A 122 -1.37 -36.75 12.75
N LEU A 123 -1.16 -37.98 13.23
CA LEU A 123 -1.94 -38.57 14.32
C LEU A 123 -1.32 -38.24 15.69
N ARG A 124 -2.16 -38.14 16.73
CA ARG A 124 -1.67 -38.06 18.11
C ARG A 124 -1.17 -39.45 18.56
N PRO A 125 -0.19 -39.54 19.47
CA PRO A 125 0.53 -40.80 19.74
C PRO A 125 -0.30 -41.95 20.37
N ASN A 126 -1.54 -41.71 20.79
CA ASN A 126 -2.42 -42.74 21.41
C ASN A 126 -3.85 -42.67 20.84
N VAL A 127 -4.00 -42.44 19.54
CA VAL A 127 -5.33 -42.34 18.91
C VAL A 127 -5.85 -43.73 18.58
N GLN A 128 -6.99 -44.08 19.16
CA GLN A 128 -7.79 -45.20 18.70
C GLN A 128 -8.40 -44.85 17.33
N LEU A 129 -8.05 -45.62 16.30
CA LEU A 129 -8.63 -45.49 14.97
C LEU A 129 -10.10 -45.93 14.99
N PHE A 130 -10.92 -45.25 14.20
CA PHE A 130 -12.35 -45.50 14.11
C PHE A 130 -12.68 -46.19 12.79
N SER A 131 -13.26 -47.40 12.87
CA SER A 131 -13.72 -48.16 11.71
C SER A 131 -15.14 -48.68 11.92
N ILE A 132 -16.00 -48.41 10.93
CA ILE A 132 -17.36 -48.94 10.87
C ILE A 132 -17.38 -50.15 9.94
N PHE A 133 -17.80 -51.30 10.46
CA PHE A 133 -17.92 -52.55 9.68
C PHE A 133 -19.22 -52.65 8.88
N THR A 134 -20.29 -51.99 9.33
CA THR A 134 -21.61 -52.04 8.69
C THR A 134 -21.93 -50.73 7.96
N PRO A 135 -22.11 -50.74 6.63
CA PRO A 135 -22.45 -49.54 5.88
C PRO A 135 -23.76 -48.89 6.36
N ARG A 136 -23.83 -47.56 6.32
CA ARG A 136 -25.09 -46.84 6.61
C ARG A 136 -26.07 -46.93 5.44
N LYS A 137 -27.34 -47.22 5.74
CA LYS A 137 -28.41 -47.26 4.74
C LYS A 137 -28.73 -45.85 4.23
N ILE A 138 -28.74 -45.69 2.91
CA ILE A 138 -29.12 -44.44 2.23
C ILE A 138 -30.57 -44.57 1.76
N ALA A 139 -31.33 -43.47 1.86
CA ALA A 139 -32.70 -43.42 1.36
C ALA A 139 -32.75 -43.71 -0.15
N HIS A 140 -33.69 -44.55 -0.58
CA HIS A 140 -33.76 -45.02 -1.96
C HIS A 140 -33.76 -43.89 -3.02
N PRO A 141 -34.50 -42.78 -2.86
CA PRO A 141 -34.49 -41.69 -3.85
C PRO A 141 -33.14 -40.95 -3.99
N LEU A 142 -32.23 -41.10 -3.03
CA LEU A 142 -30.92 -40.46 -3.03
C LEU A 142 -29.80 -41.37 -3.56
N LEU A 143 -30.05 -42.67 -3.71
CA LEU A 143 -29.03 -43.63 -4.14
C LEU A 143 -28.42 -43.26 -5.49
N ASP A 144 -29.26 -42.94 -6.48
CA ASP A 144 -28.77 -42.63 -7.83
C ASP A 144 -27.94 -41.35 -7.86
N LYS A 145 -28.35 -40.34 -7.07
CA LYS A 145 -27.60 -39.08 -6.93
C LYS A 145 -26.23 -39.31 -6.29
N VAL A 146 -26.18 -40.13 -5.24
CA VAL A 146 -24.93 -40.45 -4.54
C VAL A 146 -24.01 -41.25 -5.46
N LYS A 147 -24.53 -42.25 -6.17
CA LYS A 147 -23.74 -43.02 -7.15
C LYS A 147 -23.17 -42.14 -8.26
N ALA A 148 -23.98 -41.23 -8.81
CA ALA A 148 -23.54 -40.30 -9.83
C ALA A 148 -22.42 -39.37 -9.33
N GLU A 149 -22.54 -38.87 -8.10
CA GLU A 149 -21.51 -38.00 -7.50
C GLU A 149 -20.22 -38.76 -7.19
N ILE A 150 -20.31 -39.99 -6.65
CA ILE A 150 -19.13 -40.84 -6.44
C ILE A 150 -18.43 -41.12 -7.77
N LYS A 151 -19.19 -41.42 -8.83
CA LYS A 151 -18.63 -41.60 -10.18
C LYS A 151 -17.92 -40.33 -10.66
N ARG A 152 -18.55 -39.16 -10.50
CA ARG A 152 -17.94 -37.87 -10.83
C ARG A 152 -16.62 -37.64 -10.08
N MET A 153 -16.56 -37.99 -8.79
CA MET A 153 -15.34 -37.87 -7.98
C MET A 153 -14.23 -38.84 -8.41
N LEU A 154 -14.59 -40.04 -8.90
CA LEU A 154 -13.64 -40.99 -9.48
C LEU A 154 -13.10 -40.46 -10.82
N ASP A 155 -13.97 -39.92 -11.67
CA ASP A 155 -13.59 -39.34 -12.96
C ASP A 155 -12.68 -38.11 -12.78
N ASP A 156 -12.91 -37.32 -11.72
CA ASP A 156 -12.11 -36.14 -11.35
C ASP A 156 -10.80 -36.47 -10.60
N ASP A 157 -10.47 -37.76 -10.38
CA ASP A 157 -9.29 -38.21 -9.61
C ASP A 157 -9.23 -37.64 -8.17
N VAL A 158 -10.41 -37.40 -7.56
CA VAL A 158 -10.53 -36.89 -6.17
C VAL A 158 -10.48 -38.05 -5.17
N ILE A 159 -11.01 -39.22 -5.55
CA ILE A 159 -11.03 -40.44 -4.73
C ILE A 159 -10.57 -41.64 -5.54
N THR A 160 -10.07 -42.67 -4.87
CA THR A 160 -9.62 -43.92 -5.48
C THR A 160 -10.26 -45.10 -4.74
N PRO A 161 -10.71 -46.16 -5.45
CA PRO A 161 -11.24 -47.35 -4.79
C PRO A 161 -10.13 -48.07 -4.00
N VAL A 162 -10.50 -48.58 -2.82
CA VAL A 162 -9.62 -49.37 -1.96
C VAL A 162 -10.25 -50.76 -1.82
N GLU A 163 -9.53 -51.80 -2.23
CA GLU A 163 -9.99 -53.20 -2.15
C GLU A 163 -9.57 -53.87 -0.83
N GLU A 164 -8.51 -53.37 -0.20
CA GLU A 164 -7.95 -53.94 1.02
C GLU A 164 -8.66 -53.42 2.28
N PRO A 165 -8.87 -54.27 3.31
CA PRO A 165 -9.43 -53.83 4.59
C PRO A 165 -8.57 -52.73 5.23
N THR A 166 -9.18 -51.56 5.43
CA THR A 166 -8.51 -50.42 6.05
C THR A 166 -8.86 -50.32 7.54
N GLU A 167 -7.88 -49.95 8.37
CA GLU A 167 -8.05 -49.78 9.82
C GLU A 167 -8.97 -48.60 10.20
N TRP A 168 -9.27 -47.73 9.23
CA TRP A 168 -10.18 -46.61 9.37
C TRP A 168 -11.28 -46.67 8.31
N CYS A 169 -12.52 -46.45 8.71
CA CYS A 169 -13.66 -46.35 7.80
C CYS A 169 -14.75 -45.48 8.42
N SER A 170 -15.09 -44.39 7.73
CA SER A 170 -16.15 -43.47 8.14
C SER A 170 -17.39 -43.68 7.28
N GLY A 171 -18.55 -43.78 7.94
CA GLY A 171 -19.83 -43.98 7.25
C GLY A 171 -20.32 -42.70 6.58
N ILE A 172 -20.70 -42.80 5.30
CA ILE A 172 -21.25 -41.69 4.52
C ILE A 172 -22.53 -41.09 5.13
N VAL A 173 -22.71 -39.78 5.00
CA VAL A 173 -23.95 -39.04 5.30
C VAL A 173 -24.33 -38.22 4.08
N VAL A 174 -25.55 -38.41 3.59
CA VAL A 174 -26.05 -37.68 2.43
C VAL A 174 -26.83 -36.46 2.91
N VAL A 175 -26.40 -35.27 2.51
CA VAL A 175 -27.10 -34.01 2.82
C VAL A 175 -27.59 -33.41 1.50
N PRO A 176 -28.90 -33.49 1.21
CA PRO A 176 -29.46 -32.84 0.03
C PRO A 176 -29.24 -31.33 0.11
N LYS A 177 -28.51 -30.79 -0.86
CA LYS A 177 -28.38 -29.34 -1.05
C LYS A 177 -29.48 -28.87 -1.99
N ALA A 178 -30.17 -27.79 -1.62
CA ALA A 178 -31.14 -27.15 -2.52
C ALA A 178 -30.43 -26.67 -3.79
N THR A 179 -30.96 -27.00 -4.96
CA THR A 179 -30.50 -26.45 -6.23
C THR A 179 -30.93 -24.99 -6.29
N PRO A 180 -30.03 -24.01 -6.48
CA PRO A 180 -30.45 -22.62 -6.62
C PRO A 180 -31.18 -22.45 -7.95
N GLN A 181 -32.46 -22.05 -7.92
CA GLN A 181 -33.24 -21.73 -9.12
C GLN A 181 -32.71 -20.53 -9.93
N TYR A 182 -31.74 -19.78 -9.41
CA TYR A 182 -30.94 -18.80 -10.15
C TYR A 182 -29.53 -18.77 -9.56
N GLY A 183 -28.53 -18.82 -10.42
CA GLY A 183 -27.12 -18.99 -10.05
C GLY A 183 -26.65 -18.01 -8.97
N SER A 184 -26.37 -18.53 -7.79
CA SER A 184 -25.47 -17.90 -6.82
C SER A 184 -24.62 -18.99 -6.18
N ALA A 185 -23.43 -19.12 -6.74
CA ALA A 185 -22.38 -20.00 -6.27
C ALA A 185 -21.81 -19.51 -4.93
N TRP A 186 -21.33 -20.46 -4.13
CA TRP A 186 -20.53 -20.30 -2.91
C TRP A 186 -21.24 -19.74 -1.67
N THR A 187 -21.93 -20.62 -0.95
CA THR A 187 -21.84 -20.61 0.52
C THR A 187 -21.31 -21.96 0.99
N SER A 188 -20.01 -21.99 1.26
CA SER A 188 -19.38 -23.04 2.06
C SER A 188 -19.78 -22.81 3.51
N ARG A 189 -20.92 -23.38 3.93
CA ARG A 189 -21.20 -23.54 5.36
C ARG A 189 -20.33 -24.70 5.83
N LEU A 190 -19.11 -24.38 6.27
CA LEU A 190 -18.31 -25.26 7.10
C LEU A 190 -19.14 -25.55 8.36
N SER A 191 -19.84 -26.68 8.37
CA SER A 191 -20.35 -27.25 9.61
C SER A 191 -19.17 -27.88 10.31
N THR A 192 -18.41 -27.05 11.03
CA THR A 192 -17.45 -27.53 12.02
C THR A 192 -18.25 -28.18 13.14
N ARG A 193 -18.61 -29.46 12.98
CA ARG A 193 -18.85 -30.32 14.14
C ARG A 193 -17.47 -30.65 14.70
N GLN A 194 -17.02 -29.82 15.63
CA GLN A 194 -15.97 -30.19 16.58
C GLN A 194 -16.45 -31.46 17.30
N TYR A 195 -15.64 -32.50 17.24
CA TYR A 195 -15.60 -33.56 18.25
C TYR A 195 -14.40 -33.30 19.15
#